data_AF-A0A2S7Q7X8-F1
#
_entry.id   AF-A0A2S7Q7X8-F1
#
_cell.length_a   1.000
_cell.length_b   1.000
_cell.length_c   1.000
_cell.angle_alpha   90.00
_cell.angle_beta   90.00
_cell.angle_gamma   90.00
#
_symmetry.space_group_name_H-M   'P 1'
#
loop_
_entity.id
_entity.type
_entity.pdbx_description
1 polymer ?
#
loop_
_entity_poly.entity_id
_entity_poly.type
_entity_poly.pdbx_seq_one_letter_code
_entity_poly.pdbx_strand_id
1 'polypeptide(L)'
;MPQDEDCPTNPAGSPADIDPELDPFDKAELRCKNFNPLMLELETSIGNLPASKERAKMIFVAGVLRDKYHRAVKKSPSRRPEDRAAYPTCHTQVEELFRKALSKRPWEPKKRLMSNNDENGMTEGQPSRKRRKTEALPATGATKLKTMSSTKLLEENLHPWRVGSWTEIPNSGMLWRVWDKRSACRIDDSRVGFLAGSPDYCLGLSEDRSVSLKNHANWGCRNPSPFISTTSSFAEIVDHRVPQLKKRQGKYKGQLINIKLTLINVRARIAAKMPVLKMTTELDHYKVQTPYGNFRNYLNSFFENEYLCPFVIPAAEIVGTFTWSSVEQWAKDNNAPLERWAKVIGKKAFNEHEKARQPLSLSYPVTAVVMATAVHAADM
;
A
#
# COMPACT_ATOMS: atom_id res chain seq x y z
N MET A 1 12.88 -63.72 -21.96
CA MET A 1 14.16 -63.44 -21.26
C MET A 1 15.19 -63.08 -22.32
N PRO A 2 15.98 -61.99 -22.16
CA PRO A 2 15.68 -60.68 -21.53
C PRO A 2 15.09 -59.73 -22.61
N GLN A 3 14.18 -58.77 -22.40
CA GLN A 3 14.07 -57.62 -21.47
C GLN A 3 15.28 -56.67 -21.53
N ASP A 4 15.31 -55.87 -22.60
CA ASP A 4 16.03 -54.60 -22.64
C ASP A 4 15.05 -53.46 -22.36
N GLU A 5 15.44 -52.61 -21.43
CA GLU A 5 14.62 -51.59 -20.79
C GLU A 5 14.35 -50.37 -21.68
N ASP A 6 13.07 -49.97 -21.73
CA ASP A 6 12.62 -48.69 -22.23
C ASP A 6 13.14 -47.55 -21.34
N CYS A 7 14.05 -46.74 -21.90
CA CYS A 7 14.47 -45.48 -21.29
C CYS A 7 13.39 -44.41 -21.58
N PRO A 8 12.78 -43.77 -20.55
CA PRO A 8 11.73 -42.79 -20.77
C PRO A 8 12.34 -41.50 -21.35
N THR A 9 11.99 -41.18 -22.59
CA THR A 9 12.26 -39.88 -23.21
C THR A 9 11.51 -38.78 -22.46
N ASN A 10 12.26 -37.92 -21.77
CA ASN A 10 11.76 -36.66 -21.21
C ASN A 10 11.25 -35.72 -22.34
N PRO A 11 9.98 -35.27 -22.33
CA PRO A 11 9.53 -34.20 -23.20
C PRO A 11 9.70 -32.87 -22.46
N ALA A 12 10.92 -32.37 -22.39
CA ALA A 12 11.19 -31.00 -21.97
C ALA A 12 12.08 -30.35 -23.02
N GLY A 13 11.44 -29.73 -24.01
CA GLY A 13 12.11 -28.91 -25.01
C GLY A 13 12.96 -27.85 -24.33
N SER A 14 14.24 -27.80 -24.71
CA SER A 14 15.20 -26.82 -24.21
C SER A 14 14.73 -25.39 -24.56
N PRO A 15 14.82 -24.39 -23.66
CA PRO A 15 14.30 -23.03 -23.90
C PRO A 15 15.12 -22.18 -24.90
N ALA A 16 16.07 -22.78 -25.60
CA ALA A 16 17.03 -22.08 -26.44
C ALA A 16 16.62 -22.20 -27.92
N ASP A 17 15.67 -21.35 -28.31
CA ASP A 17 15.57 -20.67 -29.61
C ASP A 17 14.13 -20.20 -29.78
N ILE A 18 13.84 -19.01 -29.26
CA ILE A 18 12.57 -18.34 -29.56
C ILE A 18 12.61 -17.98 -31.04
N ASP A 19 11.78 -18.65 -31.82
CA ASP A 19 11.62 -18.40 -33.24
C ASP A 19 11.49 -16.89 -33.51
N PRO A 20 12.40 -16.28 -34.29
CA PRO A 20 12.35 -14.86 -34.60
C PRO A 20 11.03 -14.46 -35.27
N GLU A 21 10.26 -15.39 -35.85
CA GLU A 21 8.97 -15.14 -36.50
C GLU A 21 7.76 -15.12 -35.56
N LEU A 22 7.90 -15.44 -34.27
CA LEU A 22 6.75 -15.40 -33.34
C LEU A 22 6.11 -14.00 -33.28
N ASP A 23 4.77 -13.97 -33.31
CA ASP A 23 4.00 -12.74 -33.25
C ASP A 23 4.31 -11.95 -31.95
N PRO A 24 4.36 -10.60 -31.98
CA PRO A 24 4.64 -9.78 -30.81
C PRO A 24 3.76 -10.07 -29.58
N PHE A 25 2.52 -10.54 -29.75
CA PHE A 25 1.64 -10.95 -28.66
C PHE A 25 2.07 -12.28 -28.04
N ASP A 26 2.39 -13.28 -28.86
CA ASP A 26 2.87 -14.58 -28.38
C ASP A 26 4.21 -14.44 -27.65
N LYS A 27 5.11 -13.60 -28.21
CA LYS A 27 6.35 -13.21 -27.53
C LYS A 27 6.06 -12.55 -26.19
N ALA A 28 5.04 -11.71 -26.06
CA ALA A 28 4.69 -11.04 -24.81
C ALA A 28 4.10 -11.99 -23.76
N GLU A 29 3.25 -12.92 -24.18
CA GLU A 29 2.66 -13.95 -23.32
C GLU A 29 3.74 -14.91 -22.79
N LEU A 30 4.66 -15.34 -23.65
CA LEU A 30 5.79 -16.17 -23.26
C LEU A 30 6.66 -15.50 -22.20
N ARG A 31 6.87 -14.17 -22.27
CA ARG A 31 7.62 -13.44 -21.21
C ARG A 31 6.87 -13.45 -19.89
N CYS A 32 5.55 -13.31 -19.91
CA CYS A 32 4.76 -13.31 -18.68
C CYS A 32 4.77 -14.69 -18.01
N LYS A 33 4.73 -15.77 -18.81
CA LYS A 33 4.83 -17.15 -18.31
C LYS A 33 6.23 -17.44 -17.73
N ASN A 34 7.28 -17.00 -18.40
CA ASN A 34 8.66 -17.40 -18.05
C ASN A 34 9.36 -16.45 -17.06
N PHE A 35 8.90 -15.20 -16.90
CA PHE A 35 9.58 -14.22 -16.07
C PHE A 35 9.65 -14.60 -14.59
N ASN A 36 8.55 -15.10 -14.01
CA ASN A 36 8.51 -15.44 -12.58
C ASN A 36 9.48 -16.61 -12.23
N PRO A 37 9.49 -17.75 -12.97
CA PRO A 37 10.49 -18.80 -12.77
C PRO A 37 11.93 -18.30 -12.91
N LEU A 38 12.23 -17.53 -13.97
CA LEU A 38 13.58 -16.99 -14.20
C LEU A 38 14.03 -16.05 -13.08
N MET A 39 13.13 -15.19 -12.59
CA MET A 39 13.44 -14.29 -11.49
C MET A 39 13.67 -15.02 -10.18
N LEU A 40 12.93 -16.10 -9.92
CA LEU A 40 13.11 -16.92 -8.72
C LEU A 40 14.47 -17.61 -8.74
N GLU A 41 14.83 -18.25 -9.85
CA GLU A 41 16.13 -18.90 -10.05
C GLU A 41 17.30 -17.91 -9.90
N LEU A 42 17.15 -16.72 -10.48
CA LEU A 42 18.13 -15.63 -10.36
C LEU A 42 18.29 -15.17 -8.91
N GLU A 43 17.20 -14.97 -8.18
CA GLU A 43 17.25 -14.54 -6.78
C GLU A 43 17.85 -15.61 -5.87
N THR A 44 17.55 -16.87 -6.11
CA THR A 44 18.21 -18.01 -5.43
C THR A 44 19.71 -18.00 -5.70
N SER A 45 20.11 -17.81 -6.96
CA SER A 45 21.52 -17.75 -7.36
C SER A 45 22.26 -16.58 -6.72
N ILE A 46 21.65 -15.38 -6.70
CA ILE A 46 22.20 -14.19 -6.02
C ILE A 46 22.22 -14.41 -4.49
N GLY A 47 21.23 -15.12 -3.95
CA GLY A 47 21.11 -15.49 -2.55
C GLY A 47 22.29 -16.33 -2.06
N ASN A 48 22.76 -17.25 -2.90
CA ASN A 48 23.89 -18.14 -2.62
C ASN A 48 25.27 -17.46 -2.72
N LEU A 49 25.35 -16.25 -3.29
CA LEU A 49 26.60 -15.50 -3.33
C LEU A 49 27.00 -14.99 -1.93
N PRO A 50 28.31 -14.93 -1.61
CA PRO A 50 28.78 -14.32 -0.38
C PRO A 50 28.40 -12.83 -0.31
N ALA A 51 28.25 -12.32 0.92
CA ALA A 51 27.90 -10.93 1.14
C ALA A 51 28.96 -9.98 0.57
N SER A 52 28.57 -9.21 -0.44
CA SER A 52 29.43 -8.24 -1.13
C SER A 52 28.62 -7.05 -1.62
N LYS A 53 29.31 -5.97 -1.99
CA LYS A 53 28.69 -4.78 -2.59
C LYS A 53 28.05 -5.11 -3.94
N GLU A 54 28.64 -6.05 -4.67
CA GLU A 54 28.20 -6.56 -5.95
C GLU A 54 26.91 -7.36 -5.79
N ARG A 55 26.82 -8.24 -4.79
CA ARG A 55 25.58 -8.95 -4.44
C ARG A 55 24.45 -7.98 -4.12
N ALA A 56 24.70 -6.93 -3.33
CA ALA A 56 23.69 -5.92 -3.00
C ALA A 56 23.18 -5.19 -4.26
N LYS A 57 24.07 -4.86 -5.22
CA LYS A 57 23.68 -4.28 -6.51
C LYS A 57 22.83 -5.25 -7.33
N MET A 58 23.18 -6.54 -7.34
CA MET A 58 22.43 -7.57 -8.06
C MET A 58 21.00 -7.72 -7.51
N ILE A 59 20.85 -7.75 -6.18
CA ILE A 59 19.53 -7.77 -5.51
C ILE A 59 18.71 -6.52 -5.89
N PHE A 60 19.34 -5.33 -5.90
CA PHE A 60 18.66 -4.11 -6.31
C PHE A 60 18.17 -4.17 -7.78
N VAL A 61 19.01 -4.64 -8.70
CA VAL A 61 18.63 -4.80 -10.11
C VAL A 61 17.48 -5.79 -10.28
N ALA A 62 17.52 -6.91 -9.56
CA ALA A 62 16.44 -7.91 -9.54
C ALA A 62 15.11 -7.28 -9.06
N GLY A 63 15.13 -6.50 -7.98
CA GLY A 63 13.96 -5.77 -7.48
C GLY A 63 13.39 -4.78 -8.49
N VAL A 64 14.25 -4.01 -9.17
CA VAL A 64 13.83 -3.06 -10.22
C VAL A 64 13.17 -3.79 -11.41
N LEU A 65 13.67 -4.97 -11.79
CA LEU A 65 13.08 -5.77 -12.86
C LEU A 65 11.68 -6.29 -12.46
N ARG A 66 11.53 -6.80 -11.24
CA ARG A 66 10.23 -7.25 -10.69
C ARG A 66 9.21 -6.11 -10.65
N ASP A 67 9.61 -4.93 -10.19
CA ASP A 67 8.75 -3.73 -10.19
C ASP A 67 8.31 -3.30 -11.58
N LYS A 68 9.19 -3.41 -12.58
CA LYS A 68 8.82 -3.12 -13.97
C LYS A 68 7.82 -4.15 -14.48
N TYR A 69 8.08 -5.44 -14.24
CA TYR A 69 7.18 -6.52 -14.65
C TYR A 69 5.78 -6.35 -14.05
N HIS A 70 5.67 -6.13 -12.74
CA HIS A 70 4.36 -5.87 -12.11
C HIS A 70 3.66 -4.64 -12.67
N ARG A 71 4.40 -3.58 -13.02
CA ARG A 71 3.82 -2.40 -13.68
C ARG A 71 3.36 -2.68 -15.11
N ALA A 72 4.00 -3.59 -15.84
CA ALA A 72 3.55 -4.01 -17.16
C ALA A 72 2.30 -4.88 -17.09
N VAL A 73 2.26 -5.84 -16.17
CA VAL A 73 1.11 -6.75 -15.98
C VAL A 73 -0.12 -6.00 -15.43
N LYS A 74 0.06 -5.09 -14.46
CA LYS A 74 -1.08 -4.33 -13.87
C LYS A 74 -1.68 -3.27 -14.80
N LYS A 75 -0.97 -2.84 -15.86
CA LYS A 75 -1.51 -1.83 -16.78
C LYS A 75 -2.30 -2.53 -17.89
N SER A 76 -3.57 -2.12 -18.01
CA SER A 76 -4.59 -2.57 -18.98
C SER A 76 -4.03 -2.89 -20.38
N PRO A 77 -4.65 -3.82 -21.15
CA PRO A 77 -4.20 -4.25 -22.49
C PRO A 77 -4.01 -3.15 -23.54
N SER A 78 -4.42 -1.90 -23.26
CA SER A 78 -4.44 -0.79 -24.22
C SER A 78 -3.12 -0.02 -24.40
N ARG A 79 -1.98 -0.52 -23.91
CA ARG A 79 -0.67 0.10 -24.18
C ARG A 79 0.12 -0.64 -25.25
N ARG A 80 0.90 0.14 -26.01
CA ARG A 80 1.68 -0.26 -27.19
C ARG A 80 2.52 -1.53 -26.90
N PRO A 81 2.55 -2.51 -27.81
CA PRO A 81 3.37 -3.73 -27.70
C PRO A 81 4.85 -3.47 -27.36
N GLU A 82 5.37 -2.32 -27.75
CA GLU A 82 6.72 -1.80 -27.43
C GLU A 82 7.03 -1.80 -25.91
N ASP A 83 6.06 -1.47 -25.05
CA ASP A 83 6.24 -1.46 -23.59
C ASP A 83 6.36 -2.89 -23.00
N ARG A 84 5.87 -3.90 -23.72
CA ARG A 84 5.97 -5.34 -23.36
C ARG A 84 7.26 -5.97 -23.88
N ALA A 85 7.89 -5.36 -24.90
CA ALA A 85 9.17 -5.81 -25.47
C ALA A 85 10.39 -5.58 -24.54
N ALA A 86 10.20 -4.95 -23.38
CA ALA A 86 11.28 -4.54 -22.47
C ALA A 86 11.70 -5.58 -21.40
N TYR A 87 11.11 -6.78 -21.39
CA TYR A 87 11.39 -7.81 -20.38
C TYR A 87 12.20 -8.97 -20.96
N PRO A 88 13.16 -9.53 -20.19
CA PRO A 88 13.95 -10.68 -20.61
C PRO A 88 13.06 -11.92 -20.72
N THR A 89 13.37 -12.76 -21.69
CA THR A 89 12.63 -14.00 -22.04
C THR A 89 13.42 -15.26 -21.78
N CYS A 90 14.73 -15.12 -21.61
CA CYS A 90 15.68 -16.18 -21.34
C CYS A 90 16.82 -15.65 -20.46
N HIS A 91 17.60 -16.57 -19.90
CA HIS A 91 18.76 -16.27 -19.05
C HIS A 91 19.77 -15.33 -19.72
N THR A 92 20.03 -15.49 -21.02
CA THR A 92 20.97 -14.64 -21.77
C THR A 92 20.57 -13.15 -21.75
N GLN A 93 19.27 -12.85 -21.87
CA GLN A 93 18.77 -11.47 -21.82
C GLN A 93 18.81 -10.89 -20.39
N VAL A 94 18.61 -11.73 -19.37
CA VAL A 94 18.80 -11.34 -17.97
C VAL A 94 20.26 -10.98 -17.73
N GLU A 95 21.19 -11.84 -18.15
CA GLU A 95 22.62 -11.61 -18.02
C GLU A 95 23.08 -10.33 -18.72
N GLU A 96 22.58 -10.05 -19.93
CA GLU A 96 22.92 -8.83 -20.67
C GLU A 96 22.45 -7.57 -19.93
N LEU A 97 21.23 -7.60 -19.36
CA LEU A 97 20.71 -6.50 -18.53
C LEU A 97 21.57 -6.29 -17.29
N PHE A 98 22.01 -7.37 -16.64
CA PHE A 98 22.91 -7.30 -15.49
C PHE A 98 24.29 -6.77 -15.87
N ARG A 99 24.92 -7.28 -16.94
CA ARG A 99 26.18 -6.75 -17.46
C ARG A 99 26.06 -5.27 -17.80
N LYS A 100 24.97 -4.83 -18.42
CA LYS A 100 24.71 -3.43 -18.76
C LYS A 100 24.48 -2.54 -17.53
N ALA A 101 23.79 -3.06 -16.51
CA ALA A 101 23.53 -2.36 -15.25
C ALA A 101 24.80 -2.24 -14.39
N LEU A 102 25.68 -3.24 -14.43
CA LEU A 102 26.92 -3.30 -13.67
C LEU A 102 28.09 -2.57 -14.36
N SER A 103 28.13 -2.54 -15.70
CA SER A 103 29.18 -1.88 -16.50
C SER A 103 29.02 -0.37 -16.61
N LYS A 104 27.81 0.16 -16.50
CA LYS A 104 27.59 1.61 -16.44
C LYS A 104 27.92 2.12 -15.04
N ARG A 105 28.65 3.24 -14.94
CA ARG A 105 28.78 4.02 -13.70
C ARG A 105 27.40 4.13 -13.03
N PRO A 106 27.34 4.14 -11.67
CA PRO A 106 26.10 3.97 -10.92
C PRO A 106 24.98 4.73 -11.59
N TRP A 107 23.92 4.01 -11.93
CA TRP A 107 22.72 4.56 -12.52
C TRP A 107 22.21 5.68 -11.62
N GLU A 108 22.67 6.90 -11.87
CA GLU A 108 22.06 8.08 -11.29
C GLU A 108 20.72 8.21 -11.99
N PRO A 109 19.60 8.22 -11.24
CA PRO A 109 18.30 8.49 -11.82
C PRO A 109 18.43 9.84 -12.54
N LYS A 110 18.43 9.83 -13.88
CA LYS A 110 18.40 11.08 -14.64
C LYS A 110 17.19 11.85 -14.12
N LYS A 111 17.44 12.99 -13.45
CA LYS A 111 16.42 14.00 -13.21
C LYS A 111 15.85 14.30 -14.59
N ARG A 112 14.65 13.80 -14.87
CA ARG A 112 13.88 14.27 -16.03
C ARG A 112 13.67 15.75 -15.76
N LEU A 113 14.43 16.60 -16.47
CA LEU A 113 13.93 17.91 -16.83
C LEU A 113 12.62 17.64 -17.56
N MET A 114 11.50 17.94 -16.91
CA MET A 114 10.28 18.23 -17.63
C MET A 114 10.47 19.66 -18.16
N SER A 115 11.12 19.77 -19.31
CA SER A 115 10.96 20.90 -20.21
C SER A 115 10.12 20.37 -21.36
N ASN A 116 8.85 20.77 -21.37
CA ASN A 116 8.03 20.95 -22.55
C ASN A 116 7.08 22.08 -22.15
N ASN A 117 7.49 23.30 -22.48
CA ASN A 117 6.65 24.47 -22.68
C ASN A 117 7.56 25.53 -23.29
N ASP A 118 7.76 25.44 -24.60
CA ASP A 118 8.00 26.61 -25.42
C ASP A 118 6.73 26.85 -26.24
N GLU A 119 6.19 28.06 -26.03
CA GLU A 119 5.43 28.92 -26.95
C GLU A 119 4.22 29.57 -26.26
N ASN A 120 4.48 30.65 -25.51
CA ASN A 120 3.91 31.99 -25.74
C ASN A 120 4.01 32.87 -24.49
N GLY A 121 4.44 34.12 -24.70
CA GLY A 121 4.08 35.25 -23.85
C GLY A 121 5.23 35.85 -23.05
N MET A 122 5.76 36.97 -23.55
CA MET A 122 6.63 37.91 -22.85
C MET A 122 6.20 38.19 -21.40
N THR A 123 7.17 38.28 -20.50
CA THR A 123 7.21 39.31 -19.45
C THR A 123 8.63 39.45 -18.91
N GLU A 124 9.06 40.69 -18.80
CA GLU A 124 10.40 41.12 -18.43
C GLU A 124 10.73 40.90 -16.95
N GLY A 125 12.01 40.67 -16.68
CA GLY A 125 12.69 41.19 -15.49
C GLY A 125 12.59 40.35 -14.21
N GLN A 126 13.66 39.62 -13.87
CA GLN A 126 14.34 39.77 -12.57
C GLN A 126 15.68 39.00 -12.51
N PRO A 127 16.66 39.46 -11.70
CA PRO A 127 18.05 39.03 -11.79
C PRO A 127 18.33 37.67 -11.14
N SER A 128 19.19 36.91 -11.81
CA SER A 128 19.67 35.60 -11.44
C SER A 128 20.50 35.62 -10.15
N ARG A 129 20.00 34.91 -9.11
CA ARG A 129 20.76 34.64 -7.88
C ARG A 129 21.92 33.69 -8.18
N LYS A 130 23.15 34.21 -8.10
CA LYS A 130 24.41 33.46 -8.18
C LYS A 130 24.40 32.25 -7.24
N ARG A 131 24.55 31.07 -7.81
CA ARG A 131 24.68 29.77 -7.14
C ARG A 131 26.04 29.75 -6.43
N ARG A 132 26.06 29.74 -5.09
CA ARG A 132 27.28 29.55 -4.30
C ARG A 132 27.86 28.16 -4.59
N LYS A 133 29.10 28.15 -5.06
CA LYS A 133 29.98 27.00 -5.27
C LYS A 133 30.32 26.45 -3.87
N THR A 134 29.84 25.26 -3.54
CA THR A 134 30.18 24.58 -2.29
C THR A 134 31.52 23.88 -2.51
N GLU A 135 32.52 24.28 -1.72
CA GLU A 135 33.87 23.72 -1.74
C GLU A 135 33.86 22.29 -1.21
N ALA A 136 34.64 21.43 -1.87
CA ALA A 136 34.82 20.03 -1.51
C ALA A 136 35.71 19.92 -0.26
N LEU A 137 35.23 19.22 0.76
CA LEU A 137 36.04 18.81 1.91
C LEU A 137 36.93 17.61 1.53
N PRO A 138 38.18 17.57 2.04
CA PRO A 138 39.14 16.53 1.71
C PRO A 138 38.80 15.21 2.42
N ALA A 139 39.03 14.12 1.69
CA ALA A 139 38.95 12.76 2.17
C ALA A 139 40.21 12.42 2.99
N THR A 140 40.06 12.22 4.28
CA THR A 140 41.09 11.58 5.11
C THR A 140 40.43 10.87 6.30
N GLY A 141 40.79 9.60 6.51
CA GLY A 141 40.50 8.90 7.76
C GLY A 141 39.86 7.53 7.57
N ALA A 142 40.69 6.55 7.20
CA ALA A 142 40.40 5.13 7.32
C ALA A 142 39.97 4.81 8.75
N THR A 143 38.65 4.67 8.95
CA THR A 143 38.11 4.19 10.22
C THR A 143 37.79 2.72 10.06
N LYS A 144 38.53 1.90 10.82
CA LYS A 144 38.34 0.47 11.07
C LYS A 144 36.88 0.05 10.86
N LEU A 145 36.65 -0.78 9.84
CA LEU A 145 35.46 -1.63 9.72
C LEU A 145 35.46 -2.62 10.89
N LYS A 146 35.06 -2.13 12.06
CA LYS A 146 34.56 -2.96 13.14
C LYS A 146 33.26 -3.52 12.61
N THR A 147 33.29 -4.81 12.29
CA THR A 147 32.18 -5.66 11.86
C THR A 147 30.98 -5.40 12.78
N MET A 148 30.12 -4.45 12.39
CA MET A 148 28.86 -4.20 13.06
C MET A 148 27.93 -5.34 12.64
N SER A 149 27.97 -6.40 13.43
CA SER A 149 26.78 -7.16 13.82
C SER A 149 25.82 -6.22 14.58
N SER A 150 25.46 -5.08 13.98
CA SER A 150 24.31 -4.31 14.41
C SER A 150 23.13 -5.04 13.82
N THR A 151 22.56 -5.95 14.59
CA THR A 151 21.13 -6.23 14.53
C THR A 151 20.46 -4.86 14.47
N LYS A 152 20.11 -4.41 13.27
CA LYS A 152 19.32 -3.19 13.10
C LYS A 152 18.11 -3.40 13.98
N LEU A 153 18.01 -2.63 15.06
CA LEU A 153 16.85 -2.68 15.93
C LEU A 153 15.64 -2.45 15.04
N LEU A 154 14.74 -3.45 14.99
CA LEU A 154 13.50 -3.31 14.25
C LEU A 154 12.77 -2.08 14.76
N GLU A 155 12.24 -1.30 13.85
CA GLU A 155 11.55 -0.05 14.18
C GLU A 155 10.36 -0.29 15.12
N GLU A 156 9.74 -1.46 15.02
CA GLU A 156 8.67 -1.90 15.91
C GLU A 156 9.08 -1.98 17.40
N ASN A 157 10.38 -2.09 17.70
CA ASN A 157 10.89 -2.07 19.07
C ASN A 157 11.08 -0.64 19.61
N LEU A 158 11.28 0.33 18.72
CA LEU A 158 11.54 1.74 19.08
C LEU A 158 10.26 2.59 19.03
N HIS A 159 9.48 2.42 17.97
CA HIS A 159 8.19 3.06 17.74
C HIS A 159 7.14 1.99 17.39
N PRO A 160 6.61 1.28 18.39
CA PRO A 160 5.67 0.19 18.17
C PRO A 160 4.36 0.70 17.55
N TRP A 161 4.00 0.13 16.40
CA TRP A 161 2.66 0.33 15.83
C TRP A 161 1.64 -0.67 16.36
N ARG A 162 2.09 -1.77 16.98
CA ARG A 162 1.19 -2.72 17.66
C ARG A 162 0.25 -1.98 18.62
N VAL A 163 -0.97 -2.50 18.71
CA VAL A 163 -2.01 -1.95 19.57
C VAL A 163 -1.59 -1.99 21.03
N GLY A 164 -1.70 -0.85 21.72
CA GLY A 164 -1.39 -0.67 23.14
C GLY A 164 -2.25 0.41 23.77
N SER A 165 -1.97 0.76 25.04
CA SER A 165 -2.68 1.83 25.75
C SER A 165 -2.44 3.22 25.14
N TRP A 166 -1.37 3.37 24.36
CA TRP A 166 -1.00 4.58 23.62
C TRP A 166 -1.66 4.70 22.24
N THR A 167 -2.42 3.69 21.78
CA THR A 167 -3.02 3.73 20.46
C THR A 167 -4.13 4.78 20.40
N GLU A 168 -3.89 5.84 19.63
CA GLU A 168 -4.86 6.91 19.40
C GLU A 168 -5.94 6.47 18.40
N ILE A 169 -7.20 6.49 18.84
CA ILE A 169 -8.38 6.33 17.97
C ILE A 169 -9.39 7.43 18.25
N PRO A 170 -10.28 7.77 17.30
CA PRO A 170 -11.36 8.71 17.56
C PRO A 170 -12.25 8.23 18.71
N ASN A 171 -12.66 9.13 19.61
CA ASN A 171 -13.58 8.82 20.71
C ASN A 171 -14.87 8.12 20.25
N SER A 172 -15.35 8.50 19.06
CA SER A 172 -16.54 7.91 18.44
C SER A 172 -16.37 6.42 18.07
N GLY A 173 -15.13 5.96 17.88
CA GLY A 173 -14.79 4.68 17.27
C GLY A 173 -15.07 4.60 15.75
N MET A 174 -15.57 5.67 15.15
CA MET A 174 -15.97 5.71 13.75
C MET A 174 -14.87 6.32 12.89
N LEU A 175 -14.49 5.62 11.82
CA LEU A 175 -13.68 6.14 10.75
C LEU A 175 -14.43 6.03 9.42
N TRP A 176 -14.13 6.93 8.51
CA TRP A 176 -14.81 7.03 7.23
C TRP A 176 -13.81 6.98 6.09
N ARG A 177 -14.18 6.32 5.01
CA ARG A 177 -13.42 6.34 3.76
C ARG A 177 -14.33 6.63 2.60
N VAL A 178 -14.06 7.70 1.86
CA VAL A 178 -14.66 7.95 0.55
C VAL A 178 -13.74 7.49 -0.56
N TRP A 179 -14.32 6.86 -1.57
CA TRP A 179 -13.59 6.29 -2.70
C TRP A 179 -14.45 6.19 -3.96
N ASP A 180 -13.79 5.98 -5.09
CA ASP A 180 -14.44 5.66 -6.36
C ASP A 180 -13.65 4.57 -7.10
N LYS A 181 -14.09 4.22 -8.32
CA LYS A 181 -13.42 3.20 -9.16
C LYS A 181 -11.95 3.47 -9.50
N ARG A 182 -11.46 4.70 -9.28
CA ARG A 182 -10.08 5.13 -9.55
C ARG A 182 -9.25 5.26 -8.28
N SER A 183 -9.86 5.11 -7.10
CA SER A 183 -9.11 5.02 -5.86
C SER A 183 -8.19 3.78 -5.91
N ALA A 184 -6.95 3.95 -5.45
CA ALA A 184 -5.98 2.87 -5.37
C ALA A 184 -6.42 1.79 -4.38
N CYS A 185 -6.87 2.20 -3.17
CA CYS A 185 -7.47 1.31 -2.19
C CYS A 185 -9.00 1.38 -2.33
N ARG A 186 -9.62 0.29 -2.75
CA ARG A 186 -11.07 0.17 -2.92
C ARG A 186 -11.51 -1.25 -2.59
N ILE A 187 -12.82 -1.44 -2.40
CA ILE A 187 -13.39 -2.78 -2.21
C ILE A 187 -13.69 -3.35 -3.59
N ASP A 188 -12.81 -4.22 -4.07
CA ASP A 188 -13.04 -5.02 -5.28
C ASP A 188 -13.74 -6.36 -4.94
N ASP A 189 -13.52 -6.89 -3.73
CA ASP A 189 -14.20 -8.06 -3.18
C ASP A 189 -14.71 -7.73 -1.76
N SER A 190 -16.04 -7.83 -1.56
CA SER A 190 -16.68 -7.53 -0.27
C SER A 190 -16.29 -8.50 0.84
N ARG A 191 -15.81 -9.70 0.51
CA ARG A 191 -15.36 -10.70 1.49
C ARG A 191 -14.00 -10.35 2.11
N VAL A 192 -13.17 -9.62 1.36
CA VAL A 192 -11.82 -9.22 1.78
C VAL A 192 -11.84 -7.84 2.44
N GLY A 193 -12.65 -6.92 1.94
CA GLY A 193 -12.68 -5.53 2.39
C GLY A 193 -11.72 -4.65 1.59
N PHE A 194 -10.97 -3.75 2.24
CA PHE A 194 -10.00 -2.90 1.55
C PHE A 194 -8.60 -3.51 1.59
N LEU A 195 -7.92 -3.51 0.45
CA LEU A 195 -6.48 -3.71 0.37
C LEU A 195 -5.79 -2.37 0.09
N ALA A 196 -4.65 -2.15 0.73
CA ALA A 196 -3.78 -1.02 0.44
C ALA A 196 -3.24 -1.10 -1.00
N GLY A 197 -2.70 0.01 -1.52
CA GLY A 197 -2.09 0.00 -2.85
C GLY A 197 -0.83 -0.86 -2.94
N SER A 198 -0.15 -1.06 -1.81
CA SER A 198 1.04 -1.89 -1.66
C SER A 198 0.97 -2.69 -0.35
N PRO A 199 0.11 -3.72 -0.24
CA PRO A 199 -0.11 -4.45 1.00
C PRO A 199 1.11 -5.28 1.44
N ASP A 200 2.03 -5.59 0.52
CA ASP A 200 3.22 -6.40 0.78
C ASP A 200 4.47 -5.55 1.12
N TYR A 201 4.32 -4.23 1.33
CA TYR A 201 5.45 -3.35 1.59
C TYR A 201 6.04 -3.60 3.00
N CYS A 202 7.35 -3.79 3.09
CA CYS A 202 8.02 -3.98 4.38
C CYS A 202 8.15 -2.66 5.15
N LEU A 203 7.67 -2.65 6.41
CA LEU A 203 7.68 -1.48 7.30
C LEU A 203 8.51 -1.75 8.57
N GLY A 204 9.53 -2.61 8.45
CA GLY A 204 10.37 -3.06 9.57
C GLY A 204 11.46 -2.07 9.98
N LEU A 205 11.81 -1.10 9.12
CA LEU A 205 12.82 -0.08 9.38
C LEU A 205 12.20 1.32 9.47
N SER A 206 12.85 2.20 10.24
CA SER A 206 12.46 3.59 10.43
C SER A 206 12.40 4.35 9.10
N GLU A 207 13.41 4.14 8.24
CA GLU A 207 13.51 4.77 6.94
C GLU A 207 12.36 4.33 6.02
N ASP A 208 11.98 3.05 6.05
CA ASP A 208 10.90 2.51 5.24
C ASP A 208 9.54 3.10 5.62
N ARG A 209 9.29 3.27 6.93
CA ARG A 209 8.09 3.94 7.44
C ARG A 209 8.06 5.41 7.06
N SER A 210 9.17 6.13 7.28
CA SER A 210 9.30 7.55 6.92
C SER A 210 9.08 7.80 5.43
N VAL A 211 9.71 7.00 4.56
CA VAL A 211 9.54 7.10 3.10
C VAL A 211 8.10 6.77 2.69
N SER A 212 7.50 5.74 3.27
CA SER A 212 6.12 5.37 2.98
C SER A 212 5.13 6.46 3.39
N LEU A 213 5.31 7.05 4.58
CA LEU A 213 4.51 8.18 5.07
C LEU A 213 4.69 9.41 4.18
N LYS A 214 5.92 9.76 3.80
CA LYS A 214 6.21 10.85 2.88
C LYS A 214 5.51 10.69 1.53
N ASN A 215 5.55 9.47 0.99
CA ASN A 215 4.89 9.15 -0.27
C ASN A 215 3.36 9.23 -0.14
N HIS A 216 2.80 8.73 0.98
CA HIS A 216 1.37 8.77 1.24
C HIS A 216 0.84 10.20 1.44
N ALA A 217 1.57 11.01 2.22
CA ALA A 217 1.22 12.40 2.50
C ALA A 217 1.24 13.29 1.26
N ASN A 218 2.00 12.93 0.23
CA ASN A 218 2.02 13.64 -1.04
C ASN A 218 0.92 13.10 -1.96
N TRP A 219 -0.26 13.74 -1.97
CA TRP A 219 -1.37 13.31 -2.85
C TRP A 219 -1.08 13.46 -4.34
N GLY A 220 -0.06 14.24 -4.72
CA GLY A 220 0.46 14.30 -6.09
C GLY A 220 1.31 13.07 -6.45
N CYS A 221 1.80 12.34 -5.45
CA CYS A 221 2.54 11.10 -5.64
C CYS A 221 1.58 9.99 -6.09
N ARG A 222 2.00 9.25 -7.12
CA ARG A 222 1.24 8.11 -7.66
C ARG A 222 1.81 6.76 -7.20
N ASN A 223 2.76 6.77 -6.27
CA ASN A 223 3.33 5.55 -5.73
C ASN A 223 2.30 4.89 -4.80
N PRO A 224 1.94 3.62 -5.04
CA PRO A 224 1.07 2.91 -4.12
C PRO A 224 1.71 2.84 -2.73
N SER A 225 0.93 3.14 -1.69
CA SER A 225 1.37 3.07 -0.30
C SER A 225 0.80 1.85 0.41
N PRO A 226 1.44 1.38 1.50
CA PRO A 226 0.88 0.35 2.36
C PRO A 226 -0.26 0.82 3.26
N PHE A 227 -0.68 2.09 3.18
CA PHE A 227 -1.72 2.64 4.02
C PHE A 227 -3.06 2.80 3.30
N ILE A 228 -4.13 2.55 4.04
CA ILE A 228 -5.50 2.92 3.68
C ILE A 228 -5.87 4.15 4.52
N SER A 229 -5.98 5.30 3.86
CA SER A 229 -6.39 6.56 4.48
C SER A 229 -7.88 6.54 4.84
N THR A 230 -8.18 7.02 6.04
CA THR A 230 -9.53 7.21 6.58
C THR A 230 -9.60 8.56 7.29
N THR A 231 -10.80 9.08 7.54
CA THR A 231 -11.00 10.30 8.31
C THR A 231 -11.98 10.09 9.46
N SER A 232 -11.74 10.76 10.59
CA SER A 232 -12.70 10.86 11.69
C SER A 232 -13.73 11.97 11.50
N SER A 233 -13.55 12.86 10.51
CA SER A 233 -14.40 14.03 10.29
C SER A 233 -15.33 13.84 9.10
N PHE A 234 -16.64 13.77 9.37
CA PHE A 234 -17.64 13.74 8.30
C PHE A 234 -17.75 15.08 7.57
N ALA A 235 -17.52 16.20 8.26
CA ALA A 235 -17.48 17.53 7.64
C ALA A 235 -16.37 17.60 6.57
N GLU A 236 -15.18 17.05 6.85
CA GLU A 236 -14.09 16.98 5.87
C GLU A 236 -14.49 16.18 4.61
N ILE A 237 -15.35 15.17 4.76
CA ILE A 237 -15.87 14.40 3.63
C ILE A 237 -16.74 15.29 2.74
N VAL A 238 -17.68 16.02 3.36
CA VAL A 238 -18.64 16.90 2.69
C VAL A 238 -17.92 18.08 2.02
N ASP A 239 -17.04 18.75 2.74
CA ASP A 239 -16.43 20.02 2.33
C ASP A 239 -15.25 19.85 1.38
N HIS A 240 -14.55 18.71 1.48
CA HIS A 240 -13.28 18.53 0.77
C HIS A 240 -13.21 17.26 -0.06
N ARG A 241 -13.39 16.09 0.56
CA ARG A 241 -13.09 14.81 -0.13
C ARG A 241 -14.07 14.52 -1.26
N VAL A 242 -15.38 14.65 -1.02
CA VAL A 242 -16.40 14.41 -2.05
C VAL A 242 -16.31 15.44 -3.19
N PRO A 243 -16.23 16.76 -2.94
CA PRO A 243 -16.05 17.74 -4.02
C PRO A 243 -14.84 17.45 -4.90
N GLN A 244 -13.70 17.04 -4.33
CA GLN A 244 -12.52 16.64 -5.09
C GLN A 244 -12.78 15.41 -5.97
N LEU A 245 -13.48 14.39 -5.44
CA LEU A 245 -13.87 13.20 -6.21
C LEU A 245 -14.86 13.55 -7.34
N LYS A 246 -15.85 14.41 -7.08
CA LYS A 246 -16.78 14.92 -8.10
C LYS A 246 -16.02 15.68 -9.19
N LYS A 247 -15.12 16.59 -8.84
CA LYS A 247 -14.27 17.32 -9.79
C LYS A 247 -13.39 16.38 -10.62
N ARG A 248 -12.87 15.31 -10.00
CA ARG A 248 -12.09 14.27 -10.70
C ARG A 248 -12.94 13.50 -11.70
N GLN A 249 -14.15 13.11 -11.33
CA GLN A 249 -15.05 12.33 -12.20
C GLN A 249 -15.69 13.18 -13.30
N GLY A 250 -16.01 14.46 -13.02
CA GLY A 250 -16.61 15.40 -14.00
C GLY A 250 -15.74 15.68 -15.22
N LYS A 251 -14.43 15.39 -15.16
CA LYS A 251 -13.52 15.43 -16.34
C LYS A 251 -13.86 14.36 -17.39
N TYR A 252 -14.67 13.37 -17.05
CA TYR A 252 -15.02 12.24 -17.92
C TYR A 252 -16.49 12.33 -18.30
N LYS A 253 -16.78 13.12 -19.34
CA LYS A 253 -18.13 13.30 -19.89
C LYS A 253 -18.80 11.94 -20.13
N GLY A 254 -20.06 11.81 -19.70
CA GLY A 254 -20.87 10.60 -19.86
C GLY A 254 -20.66 9.48 -18.83
N GLN A 255 -19.73 9.62 -17.87
CA GLN A 255 -19.59 8.64 -16.79
C GLN A 255 -20.44 9.03 -15.58
N LEU A 256 -21.24 8.07 -15.09
CA LEU A 256 -22.00 8.22 -13.84
C LEU A 256 -21.06 8.49 -12.67
N ILE A 257 -21.42 9.47 -11.84
CA ILE A 257 -20.70 9.75 -10.60
C ILE A 257 -20.94 8.59 -9.64
N ASN A 258 -19.90 7.78 -9.39
CA ASN A 258 -19.97 6.62 -8.53
C ASN A 258 -18.99 6.79 -7.36
N ILE A 259 -19.35 7.68 -6.44
CA ILE A 259 -18.64 7.88 -5.18
C ILE A 259 -19.28 6.99 -4.13
N LYS A 260 -18.45 6.27 -3.39
CA LYS A 260 -18.86 5.41 -2.28
C LYS A 260 -18.29 5.97 -0.98
N LEU A 261 -19.08 5.87 0.08
CA LEU A 261 -18.73 6.18 1.46
C LEU A 261 -18.75 4.87 2.25
N THR A 262 -17.66 4.55 2.92
CA THR A 262 -17.57 3.36 3.77
C THR A 262 -17.32 3.77 5.20
N LEU A 263 -18.17 3.27 6.10
CA LEU A 263 -18.05 3.42 7.55
C LEU A 263 -17.28 2.23 8.11
N ILE A 264 -16.24 2.54 8.87
CA ILE A 264 -15.29 1.58 9.44
C ILE A 264 -15.36 1.68 10.95
N ASN A 265 -15.44 0.52 11.59
CA ASN A 265 -15.43 0.39 13.02
C ASN A 265 -14.01 0.12 13.53
N VAL A 266 -13.35 1.17 13.99
CA VAL A 266 -11.96 1.08 14.44
C VAL A 266 -11.81 0.24 15.71
N ARG A 267 -12.88 0.10 16.52
CA ARG A 267 -12.82 -0.71 17.74
C ARG A 267 -12.71 -2.20 17.42
N ALA A 268 -13.31 -2.64 16.32
CA ALA A 268 -13.13 -4.00 15.80
C ALA A 268 -11.66 -4.27 15.46
N ARG A 269 -11.00 -3.30 14.82
CA ARG A 269 -9.58 -3.36 14.48
C ARG A 269 -8.67 -3.46 15.70
N ILE A 270 -8.93 -2.62 16.71
CA ILE A 270 -8.21 -2.65 17.99
C ILE A 270 -8.41 -3.98 18.71
N ALA A 271 -9.63 -4.54 18.70
CA ALA A 271 -9.91 -5.85 19.28
C ALA A 271 -9.14 -6.96 18.57
N ALA A 272 -8.98 -6.87 17.24
CA ALA A 272 -8.16 -7.77 16.42
C ALA A 272 -6.64 -7.52 16.53
N LYS A 273 -6.20 -6.61 17.43
CA LYS A 273 -4.79 -6.23 17.63
C LYS A 273 -4.11 -5.67 16.36
N MET A 274 -4.90 -5.09 15.47
CA MET A 274 -4.40 -4.50 14.23
C MET A 274 -4.12 -2.99 14.40
N PRO A 275 -3.02 -2.48 13.83
CA PRO A 275 -2.57 -1.12 14.06
C PRO A 275 -3.47 -0.06 13.43
N VAL A 276 -3.64 1.06 14.13
CA VAL A 276 -4.28 2.29 13.64
C VAL A 276 -3.35 3.45 13.99
N LEU A 277 -3.03 4.27 13.01
CA LEU A 277 -2.04 5.33 13.16
C LEU A 277 -2.71 6.68 12.94
N LYS A 278 -2.54 7.63 13.86
CA LYS A 278 -2.93 9.03 13.62
C LYS A 278 -1.88 9.68 12.74
N MET A 279 -2.28 10.20 11.58
CA MET A 279 -1.35 10.67 10.54
C MET A 279 -0.42 11.77 11.06
N THR A 280 -0.95 12.75 11.82
CA THR A 280 -0.14 13.84 12.38
C THR A 280 0.91 13.36 13.37
N THR A 281 0.59 12.40 14.23
CA THR A 281 1.54 11.79 15.18
C THR A 281 2.71 11.12 14.44
N GLU A 282 2.42 10.36 13.38
CA GLU A 282 3.46 9.68 12.60
C GLU A 282 4.31 10.65 11.77
N LEU A 283 3.70 11.65 11.14
CA LEU A 283 4.44 12.68 10.40
C LEU A 283 5.42 13.42 11.32
N ASP A 284 5.00 13.71 12.55
CA ASP A 284 5.82 14.39 13.55
C ASP A 284 6.98 13.52 14.02
N HIS A 285 6.69 12.28 14.42
CA HIS A 285 7.68 11.31 14.88
C HIS A 285 8.81 11.13 13.86
N TYR A 286 8.44 10.86 12.60
CA TYR A 286 9.40 10.63 11.51
C TYR A 286 9.93 11.91 10.86
N LYS A 287 9.55 13.09 11.37
CA LYS A 287 9.94 14.41 10.84
C LYS A 287 9.69 14.55 9.33
N VAL A 288 8.58 13.99 8.86
CA VAL A 288 8.23 13.96 7.44
C VAL A 288 7.75 15.34 7.01
N GLN A 289 8.49 15.94 6.08
CA GLN A 289 8.07 17.16 5.40
C GLN A 289 7.10 16.84 4.26
N THR A 290 5.96 17.52 4.23
CA THR A 290 4.94 17.37 3.20
C THR A 290 5.09 18.48 2.14
N PRO A 291 4.68 18.23 0.88
CA PRO A 291 4.71 19.28 -0.15
C PRO A 291 3.69 20.39 0.10
N TYR A 292 2.77 20.21 1.06
CA TYR A 292 1.74 21.17 1.42
C TYR A 292 2.16 22.09 2.58
N GLY A 293 3.45 22.08 2.91
CA GLY A 293 4.04 22.87 3.98
C GLY A 293 4.03 22.14 5.33
N ASN A 294 4.05 22.93 6.40
CA ASN A 294 4.01 22.40 7.76
C ASN A 294 2.62 21.80 8.02
N PHE A 295 2.55 20.50 8.27
CA PHE A 295 1.28 19.81 8.58
C PHE A 295 0.62 20.35 9.86
N ARG A 296 1.39 21.03 10.72
CA ARG A 296 0.91 21.75 11.92
C ARG A 296 0.24 23.11 11.58
N ASN A 297 0.38 23.62 10.36
CA ASN A 297 -0.32 24.82 9.91
C ASN A 297 -1.69 24.42 9.34
N TYR A 298 -2.72 24.57 10.17
CA TYR A 298 -4.09 24.06 9.95
C TYR A 298 -4.82 24.55 8.70
N LEU A 299 -4.44 25.70 8.13
CA LEU A 299 -5.20 26.33 7.05
C LEU A 299 -5.32 25.47 5.78
N ASN A 300 -4.42 24.49 5.57
CA ASN A 300 -4.43 23.61 4.38
C ASN A 300 -4.17 22.13 4.70
N SER A 301 -4.20 21.72 5.98
CA SER A 301 -3.79 20.37 6.41
C SER A 301 -5.00 19.48 6.68
N PHE A 302 -5.25 18.52 5.80
CA PHE A 302 -6.26 17.45 5.97
C PHE A 302 -5.75 16.30 6.86
N PHE A 303 -4.54 16.41 7.42
CA PHE A 303 -3.92 15.36 8.21
C PHE A 303 -4.50 15.22 9.62
N GLU A 304 -5.10 16.28 10.19
CA GLU A 304 -5.54 16.28 11.59
C GLU A 304 -6.58 15.20 11.89
N ASN A 305 -7.51 14.99 10.97
CA ASN A 305 -8.55 13.98 11.09
C ASN A 305 -8.17 12.67 10.38
N GLU A 306 -6.98 12.59 9.78
CA GLU A 306 -6.57 11.43 8.99
C GLU A 306 -5.98 10.33 9.86
N TYR A 307 -6.54 9.13 9.69
CA TYR A 307 -6.03 7.90 10.31
C TYR A 307 -5.64 6.92 9.22
N LEU A 308 -4.51 6.25 9.42
CA LEU A 308 -3.98 5.24 8.52
C LEU A 308 -4.27 3.85 9.09
N CYS A 309 -4.84 3.00 8.25
CA CYS A 309 -4.94 1.56 8.48
C CYS A 309 -3.92 0.85 7.58
N PRO A 310 -2.83 0.28 8.13
CA PRO A 310 -1.85 -0.46 7.34
C PRO A 310 -2.45 -1.73 6.71
N PHE A 311 -2.01 -2.00 5.47
CA PHE A 311 -2.17 -3.20 4.65
C PHE A 311 -3.60 -3.55 4.24
N VAL A 312 -4.50 -3.76 5.21
CA VAL A 312 -5.85 -4.28 4.98
C VAL A 312 -6.83 -3.72 6.00
N ILE A 313 -8.07 -3.45 5.57
CA ILE A 313 -9.24 -3.29 6.43
C ILE A 313 -10.17 -4.46 6.11
N PRO A 314 -10.19 -5.53 6.94
CA PRO A 314 -11.01 -6.71 6.69
C PRO A 314 -12.51 -6.38 6.71
N ALA A 315 -13.30 -7.24 6.07
CA ALA A 315 -14.76 -7.10 6.01
C ALA A 315 -15.41 -6.99 7.41
N ALA A 316 -14.86 -7.68 8.41
CA ALA A 316 -15.35 -7.63 9.80
C ALA A 316 -15.18 -6.26 10.50
N GLU A 317 -14.38 -5.34 9.94
CA GLU A 317 -14.25 -3.96 10.42
C GLU A 317 -15.23 -3.01 9.70
N ILE A 318 -15.87 -3.45 8.61
CA ILE A 318 -16.71 -2.58 7.76
C ILE A 318 -18.15 -2.63 8.25
N VAL A 319 -18.63 -1.50 8.74
CA VAL A 319 -20.03 -1.33 9.17
C VAL A 319 -20.97 -1.34 7.97
N GLY A 320 -20.56 -0.68 6.89
CA GLY A 320 -21.36 -0.60 5.67
C GLY A 320 -20.73 0.31 4.63
N THR A 321 -21.11 0.09 3.37
CA THR A 321 -20.74 0.95 2.25
C THR A 321 -22.00 1.50 1.60
N PHE A 322 -22.04 2.82 1.46
CA PHE A 322 -23.17 3.59 0.98
C PHE A 322 -22.77 4.32 -0.30
N THR A 323 -23.68 4.44 -1.26
CA THR A 323 -23.45 5.35 -2.38
C THR A 323 -23.60 6.78 -1.89
N TRP A 324 -22.74 7.69 -2.34
CA TRP A 324 -22.85 9.09 -1.95
C TRP A 324 -24.20 9.69 -2.37
N SER A 325 -24.75 9.28 -3.51
CA SER A 325 -26.08 9.69 -3.95
C SER A 325 -27.19 9.29 -2.97
N SER A 326 -27.08 8.13 -2.29
CA SER A 326 -28.08 7.74 -1.28
C SER A 326 -28.01 8.63 -0.03
N VAL A 327 -26.81 9.11 0.33
CA VAL A 327 -26.62 10.07 1.44
C VAL A 327 -27.24 11.42 1.08
N GLU A 328 -27.00 11.90 -0.15
CA GLU A 328 -27.59 13.15 -0.66
C GLU A 328 -29.11 13.08 -0.75
N GLN A 329 -29.65 11.96 -1.24
CA GLN A 329 -31.08 11.75 -1.34
C GLN A 329 -31.74 11.73 0.04
N TRP A 330 -31.16 11.02 1.01
CA TRP A 330 -31.67 11.02 2.38
C TRP A 330 -31.68 12.43 2.98
N ALA A 331 -30.61 13.21 2.78
CA ALA A 331 -30.52 14.58 3.29
C ALA A 331 -31.61 15.47 2.68
N LYS A 332 -31.87 15.32 1.38
CA LYS A 332 -32.95 16.01 0.67
C LYS A 332 -34.33 15.62 1.19
N ASP A 333 -34.62 14.33 1.31
CA ASP A 333 -35.93 13.80 1.75
C ASP A 333 -36.26 14.22 3.19
N ASN A 334 -35.23 14.42 4.02
CA ASN A 334 -35.39 14.82 5.42
C ASN A 334 -35.18 16.32 5.66
N ASN A 335 -35.00 17.12 4.60
CA ASN A 335 -34.66 18.56 4.67
C ASN A 335 -33.57 18.86 5.72
N ALA A 336 -32.48 18.09 5.67
CA ALA A 336 -31.43 18.10 6.69
C ALA A 336 -30.03 18.28 6.06
N PRO A 337 -29.06 18.85 6.78
CA PRO A 337 -27.68 18.90 6.31
C PRO A 337 -27.09 17.49 6.23
N LEU A 338 -26.11 17.28 5.34
CA LEU A 338 -25.49 15.98 5.08
C LEU A 338 -24.87 15.36 6.34
N GLU A 339 -24.30 16.15 7.24
CA GLU A 339 -23.72 15.72 8.51
C GLU A 339 -24.75 15.07 9.43
N ARG A 340 -26.03 15.44 9.28
CA ARG A 340 -27.11 14.83 10.07
C ARG A 340 -27.27 13.35 9.72
N TRP A 341 -27.00 12.95 8.48
CA TRP A 341 -27.01 11.54 8.06
C TRP A 341 -26.03 10.72 8.89
N ALA A 342 -24.81 11.22 9.08
CA ALA A 342 -23.77 10.52 9.85
C ALA A 342 -24.17 10.35 11.32
N LYS A 343 -24.80 11.37 11.91
CA LYS A 343 -25.25 11.36 13.31
C LYS A 343 -26.44 10.45 13.56
N VAL A 344 -27.29 10.22 12.55
CA VAL A 344 -28.51 9.40 12.67
C VAL A 344 -28.28 8.01 12.11
N ILE A 345 -28.07 7.90 10.81
CA ILE A 345 -27.94 6.63 10.09
C ILE A 345 -26.59 5.99 10.38
N GLY A 346 -25.51 6.76 10.21
CA GLY A 346 -24.15 6.29 10.45
C GLY A 346 -23.93 5.80 11.87
N LYS A 347 -24.32 6.61 12.86
CA LYS A 347 -24.19 6.27 14.27
C LYS A 347 -25.04 5.06 14.67
N LYS A 348 -26.27 4.94 14.15
CA LYS A 348 -27.12 3.77 14.38
C LYS A 348 -26.46 2.49 13.86
N ALA A 349 -26.05 2.49 12.59
CA ALA A 349 -25.37 1.35 11.97
C ALA A 349 -24.09 0.95 12.72
N PHE A 350 -23.30 1.94 13.14
CA PHE A 350 -22.11 1.69 13.96
C PHE A 350 -22.44 1.02 15.29
N ASN A 351 -23.44 1.52 16.01
CA ASN A 351 -23.84 0.96 17.30
C ASN A 351 -24.36 -0.48 17.16
N GLU A 352 -25.12 -0.78 16.11
CA GLU A 352 -25.59 -2.13 15.79
C GLU A 352 -24.41 -3.07 15.51
N HIS A 353 -23.44 -2.62 14.70
CA HIS A 353 -22.22 -3.39 14.43
C HIS A 353 -21.36 -3.58 15.69
N GLU A 354 -21.21 -2.58 16.55
CA GLU A 354 -20.49 -2.71 17.82
C GLU A 354 -21.18 -3.70 18.77
N LYS A 355 -22.52 -3.65 18.85
CA LYS A 355 -23.31 -4.59 19.65
C LYS A 355 -23.15 -6.03 19.15
N ALA A 356 -23.16 -6.24 17.83
CA ALA A 356 -22.95 -7.56 17.23
C ALA A 356 -21.52 -8.10 17.41
N ARG A 357 -20.52 -7.21 17.46
CA ARG A 357 -19.11 -7.58 17.69
C ARG A 357 -18.86 -8.01 19.14
N GLN A 358 -19.45 -7.31 20.11
CA GLN A 358 -19.27 -7.68 21.50
C GLN A 358 -19.83 -9.08 21.71
N PRO A 359 -19.06 -10.01 22.31
CA PRO A 359 -19.61 -11.31 22.64
C PRO A 359 -20.89 -11.06 23.44
N LEU A 360 -21.99 -11.72 23.04
CA LEU A 360 -23.19 -11.78 23.87
C LEU A 360 -22.68 -12.20 25.24
N SER A 361 -22.64 -11.27 26.19
CA SER A 361 -22.34 -11.62 27.57
C SER A 361 -23.39 -12.66 27.90
N LEU A 362 -22.98 -13.92 27.96
CA LEU A 362 -23.81 -15.02 28.40
C LEU A 362 -24.08 -14.74 29.87
N SER A 363 -25.03 -13.86 30.14
CA SER A 363 -25.75 -13.78 31.39
C SER A 363 -26.68 -14.98 31.45
N TYR A 364 -26.11 -16.19 31.36
CA TYR A 364 -26.76 -17.33 31.95
C TYR A 364 -26.54 -17.18 33.45
N PRO A 365 -27.61 -17.10 34.25
CA PRO A 365 -27.46 -17.26 35.68
C PRO A 365 -26.83 -18.64 35.87
N VAL A 366 -25.63 -18.68 36.45
CA VAL A 366 -25.07 -19.92 36.99
C VAL A 366 -25.90 -20.24 38.22
N THR A 367 -27.09 -20.80 38.02
CA THR A 367 -27.80 -21.49 39.09
C THR A 367 -27.01 -22.78 39.30
N ALA A 368 -26.03 -22.70 40.20
CA ALA A 368 -25.41 -23.87 40.78
C ALA A 368 -26.49 -24.63 41.55
N VAL A 369 -27.21 -25.52 40.86
CA VAL A 369 -28.00 -26.56 41.51
C VAL A 369 -26.97 -27.54 42.07
N VAL A 370 -26.59 -27.31 43.32
CA VAL A 370 -25.91 -28.31 44.15
C VAL A 370 -26.91 -29.44 44.35
N MET A 371 -26.86 -30.45 43.47
CA MET A 371 -27.47 -31.75 43.72
C MET A 371 -26.72 -32.38 44.90
N ALA A 372 -27.27 -32.21 46.10
CA ALA A 372 -26.88 -32.97 47.26
C ALA A 372 -27.17 -34.46 46.98
N THR A 373 -26.12 -35.23 46.76
CA THR A 373 -26.18 -36.69 46.78
C THR A 373 -26.30 -37.13 48.23
N ALA A 374 -27.53 -37.40 48.67
CA ALA A 374 -27.79 -38.14 49.89
C ALA A 374 -27.41 -39.60 49.65
N VAL A 375 -26.25 -40.00 50.16
CA VAL A 375 -25.85 -41.40 50.27
C VAL A 375 -26.68 -42.03 51.39
N HIS A 376 -27.65 -42.86 51.02
CA HIS A 376 -28.21 -43.88 51.90
C HIS A 376 -27.16 -44.97 52.07
N ALA A 377 -26.67 -45.16 53.29
CA ALA A 377 -26.03 -46.38 53.73
C ALA A 377 -26.90 -46.96 54.85
N ALA A 378 -27.64 -48.00 54.51
CA ALA A 378 -28.21 -48.96 55.44
C ALA A 378 -27.52 -50.31 55.18
N ASP A 379 -27.31 -51.05 56.27
CA ASP A 379 -26.95 -52.47 56.37
C ASP A 379 -25.51 -52.90 56.04
N MET A 380 -24.65 -52.95 57.06
CA MET A 380 -24.31 -54.18 57.81
C MET A 380 -23.66 -53.86 59.16
#